data_AF-A0A8C8XHI3-F1
#
_entry.id   AF-A0A8C8XHI3-F1
#
_cell.length_a   1.000
_cell.length_b   1.000
_cell.length_c   1.000
_cell.angle_alpha   90.00
_cell.angle_beta   90.00
_cell.angle_gamma   90.00
#
_symmetry.space_group_name_H-M   'P 1'
#
loop_
_entity.id
_entity.type
_entity.pdbx_description
1 polymer ?
#
loop_
_entity_poly.entity_id
_entity_poly.type
_entity_poly.pdbx_seq_one_letter_code
_entity_poly.pdbx_strand_id
1 'polypeptide(L)'
;MLGRAPLRVARGALGAWLRGGLWIWALGGLCALGAAGTPRPCQAPQQWEGRQVLYRQSTGRNSRALLSYDGLNQRLRVLDERKALIPCKR
;
A
#
# COMPACT_ATOMS: atom_id res chain seq x y z
N MET A 1 -28.87 -41.00 -50.90
CA MET A 1 -27.57 -40.30 -50.81
C MET A 1 -27.35 -39.89 -49.36
N LEU A 2 -26.43 -40.53 -48.65
CA LEU A 2 -26.19 -40.30 -47.22
C LEU A 2 -25.19 -39.13 -47.06
N GLY A 3 -25.70 -37.92 -46.78
CA GLY A 3 -24.89 -36.72 -46.60
C GLY A 3 -24.10 -36.75 -45.28
N ARG A 4 -22.83 -37.13 -45.36
CA ARG A 4 -21.83 -37.01 -44.28
C ARG A 4 -21.51 -35.54 -44.00
N ALA A 5 -22.12 -34.92 -42.97
CA ALA A 5 -21.72 -33.55 -42.58
C ALA A 5 -21.87 -33.07 -41.12
N PRO A 6 -22.07 -33.86 -40.04
CA PRO A 6 -22.14 -33.23 -38.70
C PRO A 6 -20.81 -33.23 -37.93
N LEU A 7 -19.83 -34.07 -38.31
CA LEU A 7 -18.66 -34.34 -37.45
C LEU A 7 -17.53 -33.30 -37.54
N ARG A 8 -17.39 -32.56 -38.65
CA ARG A 8 -16.31 -31.55 -38.80
C ARG A 8 -16.62 -30.26 -38.03
N VAL A 9 -17.89 -29.84 -37.98
CA VAL A 9 -18.30 -28.58 -37.34
C VAL A 9 -18.21 -28.67 -35.82
N ALA A 10 -18.69 -29.77 -35.23
CA ALA A 10 -18.63 -30.00 -33.78
C ALA A 10 -17.18 -30.05 -33.24
N ARG A 11 -16.26 -30.62 -34.02
CA ARG A 11 -14.84 -30.71 -33.68
C ARG A 11 -14.11 -29.36 -33.77
N GLY A 12 -14.54 -28.48 -34.68
CA GLY A 12 -14.04 -27.10 -34.78
C GLY A 12 -14.50 -26.21 -33.63
N ALA A 13 -15.76 -26.34 -33.21
CA ALA A 13 -16.31 -25.63 -32.07
C ALA A 13 -15.59 -26.03 -30.77
N LEU A 14 -15.47 -27.32 -30.48
CA LEU A 14 -14.72 -27.82 -29.31
C LEU A 14 -13.27 -27.33 -29.28
N GLY A 15 -12.60 -27.32 -30.44
CA GLY A 15 -11.25 -26.78 -30.56
C GLY A 15 -11.16 -25.26 -30.38
N ALA A 16 -12.21 -24.50 -30.70
CA ALA A 16 -12.27 -23.06 -30.47
C ALA A 16 -12.52 -22.74 -28.99
N TRP A 17 -13.40 -23.49 -28.32
CA TRP A 17 -13.68 -23.37 -26.88
C TRP A 17 -12.45 -23.73 -26.03
N LEU A 18 -11.76 -24.83 -26.36
CA LEU A 18 -10.54 -25.22 -25.65
C LEU A 18 -9.42 -24.19 -25.81
N ARG A 19 -9.25 -23.63 -27.02
CA ARG A 19 -8.27 -22.57 -27.26
C ARG A 19 -8.65 -21.28 -26.53
N GLY A 20 -9.91 -20.87 -26.56
CA GLY A 20 -10.38 -19.69 -25.83
C GLY A 20 -10.17 -19.82 -24.32
N GLY A 21 -10.52 -20.97 -23.73
CA GLY A 21 -10.29 -21.26 -22.32
C GLY A 21 -8.80 -21.27 -21.95
N LEU A 22 -7.94 -21.84 -22.81
CA LEU A 22 -6.49 -21.84 -22.61
C LEU A 22 -5.90 -20.42 -22.65
N TRP A 23 -6.35 -19.56 -23.57
CA TRP A 23 -5.93 -18.16 -23.64
C TRP A 23 -6.36 -17.36 -22.41
N ILE A 24 -7.58 -17.57 -21.91
CA ILE A 24 -8.07 -16.93 -20.69
C ILE A 24 -7.24 -17.37 -19.47
N TRP A 25 -6.91 -18.67 -19.37
CA TRP A 25 -6.07 -19.20 -18.30
C TRP A 25 -4.62 -18.67 -18.37
N ALA A 26 -4.05 -18.61 -19.57
CA ALA A 26 -2.70 -18.08 -19.77
C ALA A 26 -2.63 -16.58 -19.43
N LEU A 27 -3.57 -15.77 -19.94
CA LEU A 27 -3.62 -14.33 -19.67
C LEU A 27 -3.90 -14.03 -18.19
N GLY A 28 -4.81 -14.77 -17.55
CA GLY A 28 -5.10 -14.63 -16.13
C GLY A 28 -3.94 -15.05 -15.22
N GLY A 29 -3.24 -16.14 -15.56
CA GLY A 29 -2.07 -16.62 -14.82
C GLY A 29 -0.88 -15.66 -14.90
N LEU A 30 -0.62 -15.09 -16.09
CA LEU A 30 0.44 -14.10 -16.32
C LEU A 30 0.20 -12.79 -15.55
N CYS A 31 -1.05 -12.33 -15.41
CA CYS A 31 -1.37 -11.15 -14.60
C CYS A 31 -1.14 -11.38 -13.09
N ALA A 32 -1.32 -12.59 -12.57
CA ALA A 32 -1.12 -12.90 -11.16
C ALA A 32 0.37 -13.00 -10.76
N LEU A 33 1.24 -13.41 -11.69
CA LEU A 33 2.69 -13.55 -11.47
C LEU A 33 3.43 -12.20 -11.41
N GLY A 34 2.84 -11.12 -11.94
CA GLY A 34 3.41 -9.77 -11.98
C GLY A 34 3.04 -8.88 -10.79
N ALA A 35 2.18 -9.34 -9.87
CA ALA A 35 1.82 -8.60 -8.68
C ALA A 35 2.96 -8.69 -7.65
N ALA A 36 3.99 -7.86 -7.82
CA ALA A 36 4.91 -7.54 -6.73
C ALA A 36 4.06 -7.16 -5.51
N GLY A 37 4.14 -7.96 -4.44
CA GLY A 37 3.23 -7.87 -3.31
C GLY A 37 3.11 -6.45 -2.78
N THR A 38 1.89 -6.05 -2.43
CA THR A 38 1.65 -4.71 -1.86
C THR A 38 2.55 -4.51 -0.64
N PRO A 39 3.24 -3.36 -0.51
CA PRO A 39 4.11 -3.11 0.62
C PRO A 39 3.30 -3.23 1.91
N ARG A 40 3.78 -4.06 2.84
CA ARG A 40 3.19 -4.18 4.18
C ARG A 40 3.74 -3.08 5.08
N PRO A 41 2.91 -2.48 5.94
CA PRO A 41 3.40 -1.50 6.91
C PRO A 41 4.41 -2.16 7.84
N CYS A 42 5.47 -1.44 8.18
CA CYS A 42 6.47 -1.89 9.15
C CYS A 42 5.95 -1.73 10.58
N GLN A 43 6.50 -2.52 11.50
CA GLN A 43 6.23 -2.35 12.92
C GLN A 43 7.07 -1.19 13.46
N ALA A 44 6.40 -0.10 13.87
CA ALA A 44 7.06 1.03 14.50
C ALA A 44 7.51 0.71 15.95
N PRO A 45 8.61 1.32 16.43
CA PRO A 45 9.08 1.13 17.81
C PRO A 45 8.03 1.62 18.82
N GLN A 46 7.78 0.82 19.85
CA GLN A 46 6.75 1.11 20.84
C GLN A 46 7.19 2.09 21.93
N GLN A 47 8.50 2.24 22.15
CA GLN A 47 9.02 3.13 23.17
C GLN A 47 10.30 3.81 22.69
N TRP A 48 10.33 5.14 22.78
CA TRP A 48 11.48 5.95 22.38
C TRP A 48 11.38 7.37 22.94
N GLU A 49 12.53 8.05 22.96
CA GLU A 49 12.64 9.46 23.34
C GLU A 49 13.29 10.26 22.21
N GLY A 50 12.84 11.49 22.01
CA GLY A 50 13.31 12.32 20.91
C GLY A 50 12.86 13.77 20.99
N ARG A 51 12.97 14.46 19.85
CA ARG A 51 12.52 15.85 19.67
C ARG A 51 11.47 15.89 18.57
N GLN A 52 10.47 16.76 18.74
CA GLN A 52 9.45 16.99 17.73
C GLN A 52 9.37 18.47 17.36
N VAL A 53 8.95 18.74 16.12
CA VAL A 53 8.54 20.06 15.66
C VAL A 53 7.12 19.91 15.12
N LEU A 54 6.16 20.53 15.79
CA LEU A 54 4.76 20.48 15.39
C LEU A 54 4.39 21.79 14.71
N TYR A 55 3.95 21.70 13.45
CA TYR A 55 3.32 22.81 12.77
C TYR A 55 1.83 22.84 13.11
N ARG A 56 1.33 24.00 13.53
CA ARG A 56 -0.10 24.20 13.79
C ARG A 56 -0.65 25.23 12.82
N GLN A 57 -1.48 24.78 11.88
CA GLN A 57 -2.03 25.64 10.82
C GLN A 57 -2.86 26.80 11.39
N SER A 58 -3.63 26.56 12.46
CA SER A 58 -4.48 27.58 13.09
C SER A 58 -3.71 28.80 13.60
N THR A 59 -2.44 28.64 13.96
CA THR A 59 -1.57 29.73 14.42
C THR A 59 -0.49 30.10 13.40
N GLY A 60 -0.31 29.29 12.35
CA GLY A 60 0.78 29.41 11.39
C GLY A 60 2.17 29.23 12.00
N ARG A 61 2.29 28.62 13.18
CA ARG A 61 3.56 28.53 13.95
C ARG A 61 4.06 27.10 14.10
N ASN A 62 5.39 26.98 14.23
CA ASN A 62 6.08 25.76 14.59
C ASN A 62 6.43 25.78 16.09
N SER A 63 6.01 24.75 16.84
CA SER A 63 6.40 24.54 18.24
C SER A 63 7.40 23.38 18.34
N ARG A 64 8.46 23.55 19.14
CA ARG A 64 9.48 22.53 19.38
C ARG A 64 9.31 21.94 20.77
N ALA A 65 9.42 20.63 20.91
CA ALA A 65 9.30 19.94 22.20
C ALA A 65 10.18 18.69 22.26
N LEU A 66 10.62 18.34 23.47
CA LEU A 66 11.11 17.01 23.79
C LEU A 66 9.91 16.06 23.94
N LEU A 67 10.04 14.86 23.41
CA LEU A 67 8.98 13.87 23.34
C LEU A 67 9.47 12.55 23.94
N SER A 68 8.76 12.04 24.96
CA SER A 68 8.89 10.65 25.40
C SER A 68 7.60 9.92 25.01
N TYR A 69 7.71 8.94 24.12
CA TYR A 69 6.60 8.11 23.66
C TYR A 69 6.70 6.72 24.28
N ASP A 70 5.64 6.30 24.96
CA ASP A 70 5.51 4.97 25.57
C ASP A 70 4.17 4.36 25.15
N GLY A 71 4.19 3.67 24.01
CA GLY A 71 3.03 2.98 23.44
C GLY A 71 2.59 1.76 24.25
N LEU A 72 3.50 1.13 25.01
CA LEU A 72 3.16 -0.03 25.84
C LEU A 72 2.22 0.36 26.98
N ASN A 73 2.49 1.52 27.61
CA ASN A 73 1.66 2.04 28.69
C ASN A 73 0.63 3.08 28.22
N GLN A 74 0.52 3.34 26.91
CA GLN A 74 -0.33 4.38 26.31
C GLN A 74 -0.06 5.78 26.91
N ARG A 75 1.20 6.09 27.17
CA ARG A 75 1.64 7.35 27.78
C ARG A 75 2.44 8.17 26.78
N LEU A 76 2.19 9.48 26.80
CA LEU A 76 2.88 10.47 25.99
C LEU A 76 3.26 11.64 26.88
N ARG A 77 4.55 11.98 26.92
CA ARG A 77 5.03 13.19 27.59
C ARG A 77 5.61 14.14 26.55
N VAL A 78 5.03 15.33 26.46
CA VAL A 78 5.50 16.42 25.62
C VAL A 78 6.02 17.54 26.53
N LEU A 79 7.29 17.89 26.39
CA LEU A 79 7.93 18.97 27.13
C LEU A 79 8.39 20.05 26.16
N ASP A 80 7.68 21.18 26.15
CA ASP A 80 7.99 22.29 25.24
C ASP A 80 9.41 22.82 25.45
N GLU A 81 10.18 22.87 24.36
CA GLU A 81 11.49 23.49 24.35
C GLU A 81 11.31 25.01 24.26
N ARG A 82 11.35 25.69 25.42
CA ARG A 82 11.46 27.15 25.46
C ARG A 82 12.90 27.58 25.20
N LYS A 83 13.37 27.41 23.96
CA LYS A 83 14.55 28.19 23.51
C LYS A 83 14.08 29.63 23.33
N ALA A 84 14.66 30.54 24.12
CA ALA A 84 14.48 31.97 23.97
C ALA A 84 14.61 32.34 22.49
N LEU A 85 13.56 32.97 21.96
CA LEU A 85 13.44 33.56 20.63
C LEU A 85 14.50 33.06 19.64
N ILE A 86 14.24 31.97 18.91
CA ILE A 86 15.02 31.73 17.68
C ILE A 86 14.68 32.91 16.79
N PRO A 87 15.63 33.82 16.48
CA PRO A 87 15.33 34.97 15.66
C PRO A 87 14.94 34.41 14.29
N CYS A 88 13.64 34.39 14.00
CA CYS A 88 13.21 34.20 12.65
C CYS A 88 13.77 35.40 11.88
N LYS A 89 14.60 35.09 10.89
CA LYS A 89 15.22 36.01 9.93
C LYS A 89 14.42 37.30 9.72
N ARG A 90 15.15 38.42 9.66
CA ARG A 90 14.71 39.69 9.06
C ARG A 90 14.12 39.48 7.67
#